data_AF-A0A3A0BWQ8-F1
#
_entry.id   AF-A0A3A0BWQ8-F1
#
_cell.length_a   1.000
_cell.length_b   1.000
_cell.length_c   1.000
_cell.angle_alpha   90.00
_cell.angle_beta   90.00
_cell.angle_gamma   90.00
#
_symmetry.space_group_name_H-M   'P 1'
#
loop_
_entity.id
_entity.type
_entity.pdbx_description
1 polymer ?
#
loop_
_entity_poly.entity_id
_entity_poly.type
_entity_poly.pdbx_seq_one_letter_code
_entity_poly.pdbx_strand_id
1 'polypeptide(L)'
;MMTRMTHIMFGLALVTLVGCQSTTGKTAGQTIDDASITAAVHSKLASDRLSNFTRIDVDTERGVVTLNGVVGTAEQKMRVAELTREVNGVRTINNNLQIQPQ
;
A
#
# COMPACT_ATOMS: atom_id res chain seq x y z
N MET A 1 60.98 9.87 23.04
CA MET A 1 60.36 9.66 24.37
C MET A 1 59.01 10.34 24.34
N MET A 2 57.85 9.74 24.45
CA MET A 2 57.37 8.38 24.67
C MET A 2 55.87 8.54 24.30
N THR A 3 55.42 8.03 23.16
CA THR A 3 54.52 6.87 23.08
C THR A 3 53.14 7.12 23.74
N ARG A 4 52.08 6.73 23.01
CA ARG A 4 50.80 6.19 23.55
C ARG A 4 49.54 7.08 23.52
N MET A 5 49.09 7.39 22.30
CA MET A 5 47.66 7.24 21.97
C MET A 5 47.22 5.83 22.40
N THR A 6 46.55 5.72 23.56
CA THR A 6 45.93 4.48 24.02
C THR A 6 44.50 4.76 24.47
N HIS A 7 43.58 4.24 23.66
CA HIS A 7 42.26 3.71 24.00
C HIS A 7 41.78 3.81 25.45
N ILE A 8 40.68 4.52 25.65
CA ILE A 8 39.76 4.27 26.77
C ILE A 8 38.32 4.27 26.21
N MET A 9 37.74 3.07 26.14
CA MET A 9 36.32 2.70 25.93
C MET A 9 35.68 3.12 24.60
N PHE A 10 35.53 2.30 23.55
CA PHE A 10 34.89 0.98 23.48
C PHE A 10 33.68 0.78 24.41
N GLY A 11 32.78 1.76 24.43
CA GLY A 11 31.41 1.59 24.92
C GLY A 11 30.52 1.08 23.79
N LEU A 12 30.40 -0.24 23.68
CA LEU A 12 29.37 -0.93 22.91
C LEU A 12 28.00 -0.50 23.47
N ALA A 13 27.43 0.59 22.95
CA ALA A 13 26.05 0.94 23.22
C ALA A 13 25.19 -0.10 22.51
N LEU A 14 24.79 -1.13 23.27
CA LEU A 14 23.74 -2.07 22.89
C LEU A 14 22.47 -1.23 22.71
N VAL A 15 22.22 -0.79 21.48
CA VAL A 15 20.91 -0.29 21.09
C VAL A 15 19.99 -1.49 21.22
N THR A 16 19.29 -1.57 22.35
CA THR A 16 18.19 -2.51 22.51
C THR A 16 17.09 -2.05 21.56
N LEU A 17 17.12 -2.57 20.33
CA LEU A 17 15.94 -2.56 19.48
C LEU A 17 14.87 -3.35 20.24
N VAL A 18 13.98 -2.62 20.91
CA VAL A 18 12.67 -3.14 21.30
C VAL A 18 11.92 -3.37 19.99
N GLY A 19 12.16 -4.53 19.39
CA GLY A 19 11.33 -5.06 18.33
C GLY A 19 10.01 -5.46 18.95
N CYS A 20 9.01 -4.58 18.91
CA CYS A 20 7.63 -5.01 19.04
C CYS A 20 7.34 -5.88 17.82
N GLN A 21 7.50 -7.20 17.98
CA GLN A 21 7.13 -8.19 16.99
C GLN A 21 5.59 -8.21 16.92
N SER A 22 5.00 -7.28 16.17
CA SER A 22 3.58 -7.33 15.84
C SER A 22 3.36 -8.55 14.94
N THR A 23 3.03 -9.69 15.54
CA THR A 23 2.64 -10.92 14.86
C THR A 23 1.23 -10.79 14.30
N THR A 24 1.01 -9.83 13.42
CA THR A 24 -0.02 -9.95 12.39
C THR A 24 0.67 -10.75 11.28
N GLY A 25 0.06 -11.79 10.71
CA GLY A 25 0.68 -12.78 9.81
C GLY A 25 1.17 -12.26 8.44
N LYS A 26 1.67 -11.03 8.40
CA LYS A 26 2.05 -10.26 7.22
C LYS A 26 3.45 -9.69 7.44
N THR A 27 4.34 -9.92 6.49
CA THR A 27 5.73 -9.45 6.56
C THR A 27 5.82 -7.95 6.25
N ALA A 28 6.88 -7.28 6.72
CA ALA A 28 7.12 -5.88 6.38
C ALA A 28 7.19 -5.64 4.86
N GLY A 29 7.78 -6.58 4.11
CA GLY A 29 7.82 -6.53 2.64
C GLY A 29 6.42 -6.52 2.03
N GLN A 30 5.55 -7.44 2.46
CA GLN A 30 4.17 -7.49 1.98
C GLN A 30 3.38 -6.20 2.28
N THR A 31 3.59 -5.57 3.44
CA THR A 31 2.95 -4.29 3.77
C THR A 31 3.40 -3.18 2.82
N ILE A 32 4.70 -3.13 2.49
CA ILE A 32 5.24 -2.15 1.55
C ILE A 32 4.74 -2.41 0.12
N ASP A 33 4.71 -3.68 -0.29
CA ASP A 33 4.21 -4.09 -1.61
C ASP A 33 2.74 -3.69 -1.77
N ASP A 34 1.89 -4.02 -0.79
CA ASP A 34 0.47 -3.68 -0.81
C ASP A 34 0.23 -2.16 -0.79
N ALA A 35 0.99 -1.41 0.01
CA ALA A 35 0.91 0.06 0.02
C ALA A 35 1.29 0.65 -1.35
N SER A 36 2.29 0.08 -2.01
CA SER A 36 2.73 0.49 -3.35
C SER A 36 1.65 0.17 -4.40
N ILE A 37 1.01 -1.00 -4.30
CA ILE A 37 -0.13 -1.37 -5.15
C ILE A 37 -1.29 -0.38 -4.95
N THR A 38 -1.69 -0.11 -3.72
CA THR A 38 -2.76 0.86 -3.42
C THR A 38 -2.46 2.24 -4.02
N ALA A 39 -1.24 2.75 -3.83
CA ALA A 39 -0.84 4.04 -4.38
C ALA A 39 -0.87 4.05 -5.92
N ALA A 40 -0.42 2.98 -6.57
CA ALA A 40 -0.46 2.85 -8.02
C ALA A 40 -1.90 2.79 -8.57
N VAL A 41 -2.80 2.06 -7.90
CA VAL A 41 -4.23 2.04 -8.25
C VAL A 41 -4.82 3.45 -8.14
N HIS A 42 -4.60 4.15 -7.01
CA HIS A 42 -5.05 5.53 -6.85
C HIS A 42 -4.53 6.45 -7.95
N SER A 43 -3.25 6.36 -8.30
CA SER A 43 -2.63 7.14 -9.38
C SER A 43 -3.29 6.87 -10.74
N LYS A 44 -3.56 5.60 -11.05
CA LYS A 44 -4.22 5.19 -12.30
C LYS A 44 -5.64 5.72 -12.39
N LEU A 45 -6.42 5.59 -11.32
CA LEU A 45 -7.82 6.08 -11.26
C LEU A 45 -7.90 7.61 -11.30
N ALA A 46 -6.94 8.30 -10.70
CA ALA A 46 -6.81 9.75 -10.79
C ALA A 46 -6.49 10.20 -12.22
N SER A 47 -5.61 9.49 -12.92
CA SER A 47 -5.20 9.80 -14.30
C SER A 47 -6.35 9.65 -15.29
N ASP A 48 -7.23 8.66 -15.10
CA ASP A 48 -8.42 8.44 -15.94
C ASP A 48 -9.62 9.33 -15.52
N ARG A 49 -9.45 10.20 -14.51
CA ARG A 49 -10.49 11.07 -13.92
C ARG A 49 -11.71 10.29 -13.36
N LEU A 50 -11.53 9.01 -13.05
CA LEU A 50 -12.58 8.15 -12.49
C LEU A 50 -12.63 8.23 -10.97
N SER A 51 -11.47 8.47 -10.34
CA SER A 51 -11.44 8.86 -8.94
C SER A 51 -11.92 10.30 -8.84
N ASN A 52 -13.23 10.49 -8.71
CA ASN A 52 -13.68 11.59 -7.87
C ASN A 52 -13.12 11.23 -6.49
N PHE A 53 -12.00 11.85 -6.10
CA PHE A 53 -11.12 11.48 -4.96
C PHE A 53 -11.83 11.24 -3.61
N THR A 54 -13.14 11.46 -3.53
CA THR A 54 -13.99 11.27 -2.35
C THR A 54 -14.92 10.05 -2.41
N ARG A 55 -15.04 9.35 -3.55
CA ARG A 55 -16.10 8.33 -3.76
C ARG A 55 -15.61 6.91 -3.98
N ILE A 56 -14.33 6.69 -4.22
CA ILE A 56 -13.76 5.36 -4.42
C ILE A 56 -12.65 5.16 -3.38
N ASP A 57 -12.81 4.12 -2.59
CA ASP A 57 -11.86 3.68 -1.57
C ASP A 57 -11.18 2.39 -2.06
N VAL A 58 -9.86 2.32 -1.86
CA VAL A 58 -9.01 1.24 -2.36
C VAL A 58 -8.15 0.70 -1.23
N ASP A 59 -8.41 -0.55 -0.87
CA ASP A 59 -7.61 -1.31 0.08
C ASP A 59 -6.88 -2.44 -0.63
N THR A 60 -5.64 -2.71 -0.22
CA THR A 60 -4.87 -3.85 -0.73
C THR A 60 -4.38 -4.73 0.41
N GLU A 61 -4.64 -6.03 0.30
CA GLU A 61 -4.22 -7.04 1.27
C GLU A 61 -3.67 -8.27 0.55
N ARG A 62 -2.35 -8.49 0.63
CA ARG A 62 -1.62 -9.60 -0.01
C ARG A 62 -1.90 -9.69 -1.52
N GLY A 63 -1.91 -8.53 -2.18
CA GLY A 63 -2.24 -8.39 -3.61
C GLY A 63 -3.72 -8.55 -3.96
N VAL A 64 -4.62 -8.66 -2.97
CA VAL A 64 -6.07 -8.58 -3.18
C VAL A 64 -6.50 -7.14 -3.03
N VAL A 65 -6.97 -6.53 -4.12
CA VAL A 65 -7.48 -5.16 -4.11
C VAL A 65 -8.98 -5.18 -3.89
N THR A 66 -9.45 -4.45 -2.89
CA THR A 66 -10.88 -4.24 -2.63
C THR A 66 -11.25 -2.82 -3.02
N LEU A 67 -12.25 -2.70 -3.88
CA LEU A 67 -12.77 -1.43 -4.38
C LEU A 67 -14.13 -1.17 -3.75
N ASN A 68 -14.22 -0.13 -2.94
CA ASN A 68 -15.47 0.28 -2.28
C ASN A 68 -15.91 1.67 -2.74
N GLY A 69 -17.20 1.97 -2.57
CA GLY A 69 -17.76 3.29 -2.85
C GLY A 69 -18.77 3.31 -4.00
N VAL A 70 -18.88 4.46 -4.68
CA VAL A 70 -20.00 4.76 -5.60
C VAL A 70 -19.50 5.30 -6.94
N VAL A 71 -20.10 4.80 -8.03
CA VAL A 71 -19.88 5.28 -9.40
C VAL A 71 -21.22 5.62 -10.08
N GLY A 72 -21.18 6.49 -11.09
CA GLY A 72 -22.38 6.97 -11.78
C GLY A 72 -22.96 5.96 -12.77
N THR A 73 -22.14 5.09 -13.36
CA THR A 73 -22.58 4.15 -14.40
C THR A 73 -21.91 2.77 -14.30
N ALA A 74 -22.48 1.79 -15.00
CA ALA A 74 -21.89 0.45 -15.11
C ALA A 74 -20.55 0.46 -15.84
N GLU A 75 -20.42 1.31 -16.86
CA GLU A 75 -19.19 1.49 -17.64
C GLU A 75 -18.07 2.02 -16.75
N GLN A 76 -18.36 3.00 -15.88
CA GLN A 76 -17.40 3.47 -14.88
C GLN A 76 -16.99 2.36 -13.90
N LYS A 77 -17.94 1.54 -13.41
CA LYS A 77 -17.64 0.39 -12.55
C LYS A 77 -16.67 -0.59 -13.22
N MET A 78 -16.91 -0.89 -14.49
CA MET A 78 -16.05 -1.79 -15.29
C MET A 78 -14.67 -1.18 -15.53
N ARG A 79 -14.62 0.11 -15.90
CA ARG A 79 -13.37 0.81 -16.19
C ARG A 79 -12.46 0.90 -14.97
N VAL A 80 -13.02 1.16 -13.78
CA VAL A 80 -12.24 1.15 -12.53
C VAL A 80 -11.61 -0.23 -12.28
N ALA A 81 -12.38 -1.30 -12.51
CA ALA A 81 -11.85 -2.67 -12.38
C ALA A 81 -10.76 -2.97 -13.42
N GLU A 82 -10.93 -2.55 -14.66
CA GLU A 82 -9.94 -2.71 -15.73
C GLU A 82 -8.62 -2.01 -15.37
N LEU A 83 -8.66 -0.73 -15.02
CA LEU A 83 -7.47 0.02 -14.62
C LEU A 83 -6.76 -0.58 -13.41
N THR A 84 -7.53 -1.14 -12.47
CA THR A 84 -6.98 -1.83 -11.29
C THR A 84 -6.24 -3.10 -11.71
N ARG A 85 -6.73 -3.86 -12.71
CA ARG A 85 -6.04 -5.05 -13.23
C ARG A 85 -4.70 -4.73 -13.89
N GLU A 86 -4.55 -3.53 -14.43
CA GLU A 86 -3.31 -3.11 -15.09
C GLU A 86 -2.18 -2.79 -14.09
N VAL A 87 -2.46 -2.74 -12.80
CA VAL A 87 -1.45 -2.47 -11.77
C VAL A 87 -0.67 -3.76 -11.44
N ASN A 88 0.65 -3.68 -11.56
CA ASN A 88 1.53 -4.80 -11.20
C ASN A 88 1.37 -5.19 -9.73
N GLY A 89 1.33 -6.49 -9.46
CA GLY A 89 1.15 -7.03 -8.10
C GLY A 89 -0.30 -7.27 -7.71
N VAL A 90 -1.27 -6.78 -8.48
CA VAL A 90 -2.69 -7.14 -8.30
C VAL A 90 -2.92 -8.59 -8.71
N ARG A 91 -3.47 -9.37 -7.78
CA ARG A 91 -3.77 -10.80 -7.95
C ARG A 91 -5.26 -11.05 -8.09
N THR A 92 -6.05 -10.37 -7.28
CA THR A 92 -7.51 -10.49 -7.23
C THR A 92 -8.13 -9.12 -7.02
N ILE A 93 -9.33 -8.91 -7.55
CA ILE A 93 -10.10 -7.69 -7.35
C ILE A 93 -11.46 -8.05 -6.78
N ASN A 94 -11.75 -7.49 -5.61
CA ASN A 94 -13.08 -7.50 -5.00
C ASN A 94 -13.76 -6.17 -5.32
N ASN A 95 -14.64 -6.16 -6.33
CA ASN A 95 -15.32 -4.94 -6.78
C ASN A 95 -16.69 -4.78 -6.09
N ASN A 96 -16.71 -4.02 -5.01
CA ASN A 96 -17.90 -3.73 -4.21
C ASN A 96 -18.55 -2.39 -4.59
N LEU A 97 -18.13 -1.76 -5.69
CA LEU A 97 -18.66 -0.46 -6.12
C LEU A 97 -20.16 -0.54 -6.38
N GLN A 98 -20.89 0.45 -5.88
CA GLN A 98 -22.32 0.60 -6.10
C GLN A 98 -22.56 1.59 -7.23
N ILE A 99 -23.54 1.30 -8.09
CA ILE A 99 -23.94 2.22 -9.15
C ILE A 99 -25.05 3.09 -8.57
N GLN A 100 -24.79 4.39 -8.44
CA GLN A 100 -25.80 5.40 -8.15
C GLN A 100 -25.76 6.46 -9.24
N PRO A 101 -26.73 6.45 -10.15
CA PRO A 101 -26.89 7.52 -11.13
C PRO A 101 -26.90 8.87 -10.41
N GLN A 102 -26.09 9.81 -10.90
CA GLN A 102 -26.04 11.18 -10.40
C GLN A 102 -27.13 12.02 -11.05
#